data_AF-A0A0R3Q166-F1
#
_entry.id   AF-A0A0R3Q166-F1
#
_cell.length_a   1.000
_cell.length_b   1.000
_cell.length_c   1.000
_cell.angle_alpha   90.00
_cell.angle_beta   90.00
_cell.angle_gamma   90.00
#
_symmetry.space_group_name_H-M   'P 1'
#
loop_
_entity.id
_entity.type
_entity.pdbx_description
1 polymer ?
#
loop_
_entity_poly.entity_id
_entity_poly.type
_entity_poly.pdbx_seq_one_letter_code
_entity_poly.pdbx_strand_id
1 'polypeptide(L)'
;MLTYPPFGIRNKNMENVDDDFLYHFGFGTKTMDIPKTFGDTKVILRILVEQTRGVILFFIHEQADVSADFAFLGDWKAQVDSNLFGQTPP
;
A
#
# COMPACT_ATOMS: atom_id res chain seq x y z
N MET A 1 1.07 -22.53 -1.54
CA MET A 1 0.23 -21.31 -1.51
C MET A 1 0.46 -20.61 -0.19
N LEU A 2 0.88 -19.34 -0.21
CA LEU A 2 0.93 -18.48 0.98
C LEU A 2 -0.50 -18.05 1.31
N THR A 3 -1.02 -18.49 2.45
CA THR A 3 -2.35 -18.07 2.94
C THR A 3 -2.14 -16.94 3.94
N TYR A 4 -2.58 -15.73 3.59
CA TYR A 4 -2.54 -14.59 4.51
C TYR A 4 -3.56 -14.79 5.64
N PRO A 5 -3.23 -14.40 6.88
CA PRO A 5 -4.19 -14.48 7.97
C PRO A 5 -5.41 -13.60 7.67
N PRO A 6 -6.63 -14.02 8.03
CA PRO A 6 -7.80 -13.18 7.86
C PRO A 6 -7.64 -11.89 8.66
N PHE A 7 -7.78 -10.75 7.98
CA PHE A 7 -7.76 -9.44 8.61
C PHE A 7 -9.11 -9.19 9.29
N GLY A 8 -9.09 -9.01 10.61
CA GLY A 8 -10.27 -8.69 11.41
C GLY A 8 -10.17 -7.30 12.02
N ILE A 9 -11.26 -6.53 11.98
CA ILE A 9 -11.36 -5.23 12.66
C ILE A 9 -11.63 -5.48 14.14
N ARG A 10 -10.82 -4.89 15.03
CA ARG A 10 -10.99 -4.98 16.49
C ARG A 10 -11.72 -3.75 17.03
N ASN A 11 -12.96 -3.53 16.57
CA ASN A 11 -13.80 -2.43 17.01
C ASN A 11 -15.27 -2.87 17.08
N LYS A 12 -15.82 -2.96 18.30
CA LYS A 12 -17.21 -3.42 18.55
C LYS A 12 -18.26 -2.53 17.89
N ASN A 13 -17.95 -1.25 17.71
CA ASN A 13 -18.88 -0.30 17.10
C ASN A 13 -19.05 -0.54 15.60
N MET A 14 -18.22 -1.39 14.98
CA MET A 14 -18.26 -1.71 13.54
C MET A 14 -19.06 -2.96 13.21
N GLU A 15 -19.52 -3.73 14.21
CA GLU A 15 -20.12 -5.06 13.98
C GLU A 15 -21.43 -5.01 13.16
N ASN A 16 -22.20 -3.93 13.28
CA ASN A 16 -23.50 -3.76 12.62
C ASN A 16 -23.57 -2.44 11.84
N VAL A 17 -22.42 -1.98 11.33
CA VAL A 17 -22.35 -0.74 10.56
C VAL A 17 -22.63 -1.02 9.10
N ASP A 18 -23.73 -0.48 8.60
CA ASP A 18 -24.13 -0.60 7.19
C ASP A 18 -23.31 0.30 6.25
N ASP A 19 -22.69 1.36 6.79
CA ASP A 19 -21.94 2.36 6.03
C ASP A 19 -20.77 2.91 6.83
N ASP A 20 -19.58 2.83 6.27
CA ASP A 20 -18.37 3.38 6.87
C ASP A 20 -17.70 4.32 5.87
N PHE A 21 -17.48 5.57 6.30
CA PHE A 21 -16.86 6.61 5.49
C PHE A 21 -15.51 7.01 6.05
N LEU A 22 -14.45 6.72 5.29
CA LEU A 22 -13.08 7.07 5.62
C LEU A 22 -12.80 8.52 5.23
N TYR A 23 -13.18 9.45 6.12
CA TYR A 23 -13.17 10.89 5.85
C TYR A 23 -11.87 11.44 5.23
N HIS A 24 -10.72 11.04 5.78
CA HIS A 24 -9.41 11.53 5.32
C HIS A 24 -9.01 11.00 3.94
N PHE A 25 -9.66 9.93 3.48
CA PHE A 25 -9.45 9.37 2.14
C PHE A 25 -10.57 9.75 1.17
N GLY A 26 -11.69 10.27 1.66
CA GLY A 26 -12.81 10.74 0.84
C GLY A 26 -13.67 9.63 0.23
N PHE A 27 -13.55 8.38 0.71
CA PHE A 27 -14.37 7.27 0.25
C PHE A 27 -14.88 6.42 1.42
N GLY A 28 -15.94 5.67 1.18
CA GLY A 28 -16.56 4.73 2.09
C GLY A 28 -17.17 3.53 1.39
N THR A 29 -17.73 2.61 2.17
CA THR A 29 -18.25 1.31 1.69
C THR A 29 -19.40 1.44 0.70
N LYS A 30 -20.21 2.51 0.75
CA LYS A 30 -21.26 2.77 -0.26
C LYS A 30 -20.78 3.52 -1.51
N THR A 31 -19.70 4.29 -1.40
CA THR A 31 -19.21 5.14 -2.48
C THR A 31 -18.18 4.45 -3.37
N MET A 32 -17.58 3.36 -2.88
CA MET A 32 -16.54 2.61 -3.57
C MET A 32 -16.67 1.13 -3.26
N ASP A 33 -16.50 0.29 -4.29
CA ASP A 33 -16.36 -1.15 -4.13
C ASP A 33 -14.95 -1.47 -3.62
N ILE A 34 -14.78 -1.50 -2.29
CA ILE A 34 -13.50 -1.73 -1.61
C ILE A 34 -12.92 -3.12 -1.96
N PRO A 35 -13.68 -4.24 -1.91
CA PRO A 35 -13.15 -5.55 -2.30
C PRO A 35 -12.66 -5.60 -3.75
N LYS A 36 -13.37 -4.97 -4.69
CA LYS A 36 -12.93 -4.92 -6.08
C LYS A 36 -11.71 -4.03 -6.28
N THR A 37 -11.61 -2.93 -5.54
CA THR A 37 -10.53 -1.94 -5.71
C THR A 37 -9.23 -2.36 -5.04
N PHE A 38 -9.31 -3.03 -3.88
CA PHE A 38 -8.14 -3.35 -3.04
C PHE A 38 -7.98 -4.83 -2.71
N GLY A 39 -8.86 -5.73 -3.20
CA GLY A 39 -8.85 -7.15 -2.83
C GLY A 39 -7.62 -7.93 -3.32
N ASP A 40 -6.94 -7.44 -4.34
CA ASP A 40 -5.69 -7.97 -4.86
C ASP A 40 -4.45 -7.39 -4.15
N THR A 41 -4.61 -6.33 -3.37
CA THR A 41 -3.51 -5.65 -2.69
C THR A 41 -2.78 -6.59 -1.73
N LYS A 42 -1.46 -6.75 -1.92
CA LYS A 42 -0.59 -7.59 -1.07
C LYS A 42 0.39 -6.79 -0.22
N VAL A 43 0.76 -5.60 -0.67
CA VAL A 43 1.77 -4.76 -0.03
C VAL A 43 1.19 -3.36 0.15
N ILE A 44 1.32 -2.83 1.37
CA ILE A 44 0.97 -1.44 1.68
C ILE A 44 2.26 -0.73 2.07
N LEU A 45 2.62 0.29 1.30
CA LEU A 45 3.76 1.13 1.61
C LEU A 45 3.27 2.44 2.27
N ARG A 46 3.71 2.67 3.51
CA ARG A 46 3.45 3.94 4.22
C ARG A 46 4.63 4.88 4.00
N ILE A 47 4.37 6.02 3.39
CA ILE A 47 5.34 7.08 3.13
C ILE A 47 5.01 8.28 4.01
N LEU A 48 6.01 8.84 4.70
CA LEU A 48 5.83 9.97 5.62
C LEU A 48 5.91 11.35 4.94
N VAL A 49 6.43 11.41 3.72
CA VAL A 49 6.64 12.65 2.95
C VAL A 49 5.79 12.64 1.68
N GLU A 50 4.81 13.53 1.60
CA GLU A 50 3.88 13.62 0.45
C GLU A 50 4.60 13.79 -0.90
N GLN A 51 5.67 14.60 -0.93
CA GLN A 51 6.47 14.87 -2.12
C GLN A 51 7.14 13.61 -2.71
N THR A 52 7.43 12.59 -1.90
CA THR A 52 8.06 11.34 -2.38
C THR A 52 7.04 10.29 -2.82
N ARG A 53 5.73 10.49 -2.55
CA ARG A 53 4.67 9.53 -2.92
C ARG A 53 4.57 9.34 -4.43
N GLY A 54 4.55 10.43 -5.20
CA GLY A 54 4.44 10.38 -6.66
C GLY A 54 5.69 9.76 -7.32
N VAL A 55 6.87 10.07 -6.80
CA VAL A 55 8.15 9.55 -7.28
C VAL A 55 8.24 8.04 -7.03
N ILE A 56 7.86 7.57 -5.84
CA ILE A 56 7.91 6.14 -5.49
C ILE A 56 6.86 5.34 -6.27
N LEU A 57 5.64 5.87 -6.45
CA LEU A 57 4.62 5.23 -7.28
C LEU A 57 5.07 5.12 -8.74
N PHE A 58 5.76 6.15 -9.27
CA PHE A 58 6.36 6.10 -10.60
C PHE A 58 7.46 5.04 -10.71
N PHE A 59 8.40 5.01 -9.75
CA PHE A 59 9.46 3.98 -9.73
C PHE A 59 8.88 2.57 -9.61
N ILE A 60 7.87 2.36 -8.76
CA ILE A 60 7.19 1.07 -8.66
C ILE A 60 6.48 0.77 -9.97
N HIS A 61 5.73 1.69 -10.58
CA HIS A 61 5.04 1.42 -11.84
C HIS A 61 6.00 1.11 -13.00
N GLU A 62 7.13 1.83 -13.09
CA GLU A 62 8.15 1.65 -14.12
C GLU A 62 8.98 0.39 -13.91
N GLN A 63 9.29 0.03 -12.66
CA GLN A 63 10.09 -1.16 -12.31
C GLN A 63 9.23 -2.41 -12.05
N ALA A 64 7.92 -2.26 -11.83
CA ALA A 64 6.98 -3.37 -11.65
C ALA A 64 6.43 -3.90 -12.97
N ASP A 65 7.26 -3.95 -14.01
CA ASP A 65 7.11 -5.00 -15.01
C ASP A 65 7.43 -6.34 -14.32
N VAL A 66 6.43 -6.82 -13.56
CA VAL A 66 6.23 -8.18 -13.07
C VAL A 66 7.19 -8.72 -11.98
N SER A 67 8.27 -8.03 -11.60
CA SER A 67 9.29 -8.60 -10.68
C SER A 67 9.50 -7.91 -9.32
N ALA A 68 8.68 -6.92 -8.93
CA ALA A 68 8.76 -6.31 -7.60
C ALA A 68 8.36 -7.33 -6.50
N ASP A 69 9.30 -8.17 -6.12
CA ASP A 69 9.16 -9.18 -5.07
C ASP A 69 9.60 -8.62 -3.70
N PHE A 70 9.47 -9.44 -2.66
CA PHE A 70 9.86 -9.02 -1.31
C PHE A 70 11.37 -8.70 -1.20
N ALA A 71 12.21 -9.23 -2.09
CA ALA A 71 13.64 -8.92 -2.11
C ALA A 71 13.87 -7.51 -2.66
N PHE A 72 13.21 -7.17 -3.78
CA PHE A 72 13.21 -5.81 -4.31
C PHE A 72 12.75 -4.77 -3.25
N LEU A 73 11.66 -5.04 -2.55
CA LEU A 73 11.17 -4.15 -1.49
C LEU A 73 12.13 -4.05 -0.30
N GLY A 74 12.81 -5.14 0.04
CA GLY A 74 13.84 -5.18 1.07
C GLY A 74 15.06 -4.35 0.70
N ASP A 75 15.56 -4.51 -0.53
CA ASP A 75 16.71 -3.78 -1.05
C ASP A 75 16.40 -2.28 -1.20
N TRP A 76 15.20 -1.96 -1.69
CA TRP A 76 14.72 -0.58 -1.77
C TRP A 76 14.58 0.04 -0.38
N LYS A 77 14.03 -0.68 0.59
CA LYS A 77 13.96 -0.21 1.98
C LYS A 77 15.37 0.07 2.54
N ALA A 78 16.34 -0.80 2.27
CA ALA A 78 17.73 -0.57 2.68
C ALA A 78 18.34 0.67 2.02
N GLN A 79 18.04 0.95 0.74
CA GLN A 79 18.46 2.17 0.05
C GLN A 79 17.82 3.44 0.63
N VAL A 80 16.52 3.40 0.95
CA VAL A 80 15.80 4.51 1.58
C VAL A 80 16.32 4.78 3.00
N ASP A 81 16.48 3.72 3.80
CA ASP A 81 16.97 3.84 5.19
C ASP A 81 18.43 4.33 5.25
N SER A 82 19.21 4.12 4.19
CA SER A 82 20.60 4.61 4.06
C SER A 82 20.71 6.05 3.53
N ASN A 83 19.60 6.76 3.33
CA ASN A 83 19.57 8.16 2.86
C ASN A 83 20.19 8.37 1.46
N LEU A 84 20.19 7.35 0.59
CA LEU A 84 20.69 7.43 -0.79
C LEU A 84 19.60 7.85 -1.80
N PHE A 85 18.76 8.84 -1.46
CA PHE A 85 17.95 9.54 -2.47
C PHE A 85 18.87 10.36 -3.38
N GLY A 86 19.50 9.70 -4.35
CA GLY A 86 20.45 10.32 -5.27
C GLY A 86 21.18 9.37 -6.21
N GLN A 87 21.05 8.05 -6.05
CA GLN A 87 21.63 7.10 -6.99
C GLN A 87 20.53 6.19 -7.55
N THR A 88 20.33 6.25 -8.87
CA THR A 88 19.58 5.22 -9.60
C THR A 88 20.32 3.89 -9.48
N PRO A 89 19.63 2.76 -9.21
CA PRO A 89 20.26 1.45 -9.29
C PRO A 89 20.76 1.17 -10.72
N PRO A 90 21.83 0.38 -10.88
CA PRO A 90 22.29 -0.08 -12.20
C PRO A 90 21.27 -0.97 -12.92
#